data_AF-A0A940KM18-F1
#
_entry.id   AF-A0A940KM18-F1
#
_cell.length_a   1.000
_cell.length_b   1.000
_cell.length_c   1.000
_cell.angle_alpha   90.00
_cell.angle_beta   90.00
_cell.angle_gamma   90.00
#
_symmetry.space_group_name_H-M   'P 1'
#
loop_
_entity.id
_entity.type
_entity.pdbx_description
1 polymer ?
#
loop_
_entity_poly.entity_id
_entity_poly.type
_entity_poly.pdbx_seq_one_letter_code
_entity_poly.pdbx_strand_id
1 'polypeptide(L)'
;MAQRYSYFFCIVFVSLFLICIAERPVAAGDLIFPGSELAAMKKDTVGKPFRPQDPFPVERQFRIVSEDKDHHLPGFKKGDMLRISTKNGLKHYRNKQLLNTYKIIPQPAVVTIQPQCRVAPCPPVDMQVLVYYMGQAQRYIDIRNNALLVSDSSYKDPDPSKNALRLKWISAYGLSSR
;
A
#
# COMPACT_ATOMS: atom_id res chain seq x y z
N MET A 1 -25.37 36.60 -6.88
CA MET A 1 -26.33 36.36 -5.78
C MET A 1 -27.25 35.22 -6.19
N ALA A 2 -27.15 34.07 -5.51
CA ALA A 2 -28.21 33.05 -5.40
C ALA A 2 -27.75 32.02 -4.35
N GLN A 3 -28.30 32.12 -3.13
CA GLN A 3 -28.15 31.14 -2.06
C GLN A 3 -28.92 29.86 -2.43
N ARG A 4 -28.33 28.69 -2.19
CA ARG A 4 -29.05 27.42 -2.14
C ARG A 4 -28.99 26.89 -0.70
N TYR A 5 -30.18 26.61 -0.17
CA TYR A 5 -30.46 26.17 1.19
C TYR A 5 -30.05 24.70 1.40
N SER A 6 -29.43 24.41 2.54
CA SER A 6 -29.24 23.04 3.06
C SER A 6 -30.38 22.68 4.01
N TYR A 7 -30.98 21.52 3.81
CA TYR A 7 -32.01 20.96 4.69
C TYR A 7 -31.36 20.30 5.92
N PHE A 8 -31.87 20.62 7.12
CA PHE A 8 -31.50 19.99 8.38
C PHE A 8 -32.53 18.92 8.75
N PHE A 9 -32.07 17.70 9.02
CA PHE A 9 -32.88 16.62 9.60
C PHE A 9 -32.51 16.50 11.08
N CYS A 10 -33.45 16.76 11.99
CA CYS A 10 -33.27 16.58 13.44
C CYS A 10 -34.35 15.61 13.94
N ILE A 11 -33.94 14.42 14.38
CA ILE A 11 -34.79 13.44 15.05
C ILE A 11 -34.70 13.72 16.55
N VAL A 12 -35.84 14.03 17.18
CA VAL A 12 -35.93 14.29 18.63
C VAL A 12 -36.15 12.97 19.35
N PHE A 13 -35.18 12.56 20.17
CA PHE A 13 -35.36 11.49 21.16
C PHE A 13 -35.22 12.06 22.57
N VAL A 14 -36.21 11.75 23.40
CA VAL A 14 -36.37 12.18 24.79
C VAL A 14 -35.40 11.39 25.68
N SER A 15 -34.74 12.11 26.60
CA SER A 15 -33.87 11.66 27.71
C SER A 15 -32.36 11.60 27.46
N LEU A 16 -31.67 12.49 28.19
CA LEU A 16 -30.26 12.52 28.62
C LEU A 16 -29.15 12.38 27.55
N PHE A 17 -28.22 13.33 27.62
CA PHE A 17 -27.02 13.53 26.78
C PHE A 17 -27.29 14.08 25.37
N LEU A 18 -27.25 15.41 25.26
CA LEU A 18 -26.94 16.08 23.99
C LEU A 18 -25.51 15.69 23.60
N ILE A 19 -25.36 14.74 22.67
CA ILE A 19 -24.11 14.54 21.93
C ILE A 19 -24.30 15.24 20.58
N CYS A 20 -23.82 16.48 20.46
CA CYS A 20 -23.62 17.10 19.16
C CYS A 20 -22.48 16.36 18.44
N ILE A 21 -22.81 15.48 17.50
CA ILE A 21 -21.84 14.96 16.54
C ILE A 21 -21.61 16.09 15.52
N ALA A 22 -20.61 16.92 15.80
CA ALA A 22 -20.02 17.77 14.77
C ALA A 22 -19.23 16.85 13.83
N GLU A 23 -19.75 16.61 12.63
CA GLU A 23 -18.94 16.10 11.52
C GLU A 23 -17.87 17.16 11.22
N ARG A 24 -16.70 16.98 11.83
CA ARG A 24 -15.51 17.71 11.41
C ARG A 24 -15.19 17.26 9.99
N PRO A 25 -15.08 18.16 9.00
CA PRO A 25 -14.43 17.79 7.75
C PRO A 25 -13.04 17.29 8.13
N VAL A 26 -12.74 16.05 7.76
CA VAL A 26 -11.39 15.49 7.87
C VAL A 26 -10.51 16.37 7.01
N ALA A 27 -9.83 17.32 7.66
CA ALA A 27 -8.72 18.03 7.07
C ALA A 27 -7.77 16.96 6.53
N ALA A 28 -7.57 16.98 5.22
CA ALA A 28 -6.56 16.19 4.54
C ALA A 28 -5.21 16.55 5.17
N GLY A 29 -4.82 15.78 6.18
CA GLY A 29 -3.56 15.92 6.87
C GLY A 29 -2.45 15.63 5.89
N ASP A 30 -1.80 16.71 5.46
CA ASP A 30 -0.37 16.82 5.20
C ASP A 30 0.35 15.54 4.80
N LEU A 31 0.36 15.30 3.49
CA LEU A 31 1.34 14.45 2.82
C LEU A 31 2.71 15.13 2.89
N ILE A 32 3.39 15.03 4.04
CA ILE A 32 4.80 15.37 4.14
C ILE A 32 5.59 14.19 3.59
N PHE A 33 5.86 14.22 2.29
CA PHE A 33 6.99 13.48 1.73
C PHE A 33 8.28 14.20 2.18
N PRO A 34 9.20 13.56 2.90
CA PRO A 34 10.55 14.08 3.01
C PRO A 34 11.20 13.92 1.64
N GLY A 35 11.21 14.99 0.84
CA GLY A 35 11.79 14.95 -0.50
C GLY A 35 11.26 15.98 -1.47
N SER A 36 11.18 17.23 -1.04
CA SER A 36 11.17 18.38 -1.96
C SER A 36 12.52 18.46 -2.68
N GLU A 37 12.76 17.58 -3.64
CA GLU A 37 13.90 17.64 -4.56
C GLU A 37 13.46 17.20 -5.97
N LEU A 38 12.29 17.69 -6.39
CA LEU A 38 11.80 17.59 -7.76
C LEU A 38 12.28 18.81 -8.59
N ALA A 39 13.54 19.20 -8.37
CA ALA A 39 14.22 20.21 -9.17
C ALA A 39 15.38 19.52 -9.92
N ALA A 40 15.29 19.55 -11.25
CA ALA A 40 16.31 19.11 -12.20
C ALA A 40 16.47 17.58 -12.39
N MET A 41 15.48 16.93 -13.01
CA MET A 41 15.78 15.84 -13.95
C MET A 41 16.46 16.44 -15.19
N LYS A 42 17.75 16.76 -15.04
CA LYS A 42 18.65 17.01 -16.16
C LYS A 42 18.82 15.67 -16.88
N LYS A 43 18.41 15.62 -18.16
CA LYS A 43 18.80 14.59 -19.12
C LYS A 43 20.33 14.55 -19.16
N ASP A 44 20.98 13.70 -18.36
CA ASP A 44 22.40 13.36 -18.51
C ASP A 44 22.73 12.14 -17.64
N THR A 45 22.28 10.95 -18.03
CA THR A 45 23.06 9.72 -17.75
C THR A 45 22.72 8.65 -18.79
N VAL A 46 23.53 8.62 -19.84
CA VAL A 46 23.68 7.46 -20.72
C VAL A 46 24.28 6.31 -19.89
N GLY A 47 23.65 5.13 -19.90
CA GLY A 47 24.42 3.88 -19.86
C GLY A 47 24.37 2.99 -18.61
N LYS A 48 23.45 3.13 -17.66
CA LYS A 48 23.20 2.07 -16.65
C LYS A 48 21.79 1.51 -16.81
N PRO A 49 21.60 0.18 -16.99
CA PRO A 49 20.27 -0.41 -16.95
C PRO A 49 19.68 -0.13 -15.57
N PHE A 50 18.53 0.54 -15.53
CA PHE A 50 17.78 0.77 -14.31
C PHE A 50 17.42 -0.59 -13.70
N ARG A 51 18.05 -0.93 -12.57
CA ARG A 51 17.71 -2.12 -11.80
C ARG A 51 16.79 -1.68 -10.67
N PRO A 52 15.54 -2.15 -10.62
CA PRO A 52 14.65 -1.86 -9.51
C PRO A 52 15.35 -2.22 -8.20
N GLN A 53 15.41 -1.27 -7.26
CA GLN A 53 16.01 -1.52 -5.96
C GLN A 53 15.09 -2.44 -5.16
N ASP A 54 15.69 -3.41 -4.47
CA ASP A 54 14.97 -4.26 -3.53
C ASP A 54 14.44 -3.40 -2.38
N PRO A 55 13.11 -3.36 -2.10
CA PRO A 55 12.57 -2.60 -0.99
C PRO A 55 12.84 -3.23 0.39
N PHE A 56 13.18 -4.54 0.45
CA PHE A 56 13.44 -5.25 1.71
C PHE A 56 14.77 -6.03 1.71
N PRO A 57 15.93 -5.35 1.50
CA PRO A 57 17.24 -5.98 1.55
C PRO A 57 17.62 -6.41 2.98
N VAL A 58 17.03 -5.74 3.98
CA VAL A 58 17.15 -6.03 5.42
C VAL A 58 15.76 -6.37 5.95
N GLU A 59 15.70 -7.25 6.95
CA GLU A 59 14.44 -7.65 7.59
C GLU A 59 13.72 -6.44 8.19
N ARG A 60 12.49 -6.19 7.74
CA ARG A 60 11.61 -5.15 8.29
C ARG A 60 10.43 -5.80 9.01
N GLN A 61 9.98 -5.14 10.06
CA GLN A 61 8.88 -5.61 10.89
C GLN A 61 7.67 -4.67 10.81
N PHE A 62 6.50 -5.26 10.65
CA PHE A 62 5.23 -4.56 10.58
C PHE A 62 4.22 -5.22 11.52
N ARG A 63 3.33 -4.42 12.10
CA ARG A 63 2.17 -4.91 12.84
C ARG A 63 0.91 -4.67 12.03
N ILE A 64 0.04 -5.67 11.93
CA ILE A 64 -1.24 -5.55 11.25
C ILE A 64 -2.21 -4.74 12.13
N VAL A 65 -2.76 -3.64 11.60
CA VAL A 65 -3.66 -2.74 12.33
C VAL A 65 -5.11 -2.80 11.85
N SER A 66 -5.36 -3.29 10.64
CA SER A 66 -6.71 -3.53 10.11
C SER A 66 -6.89 -4.99 9.67
N GLU A 67 -8.14 -5.40 9.49
CA GLU A 67 -8.49 -6.69 8.92
C GLU A 67 -8.69 -6.58 7.41
N ASP A 68 -8.45 -7.69 6.73
CA ASP A 68 -8.72 -7.84 5.30
C ASP A 68 -10.18 -8.24 5.12
N LYS A 69 -10.95 -7.34 4.51
CA LYS A 69 -12.40 -7.53 4.36
C LYS A 69 -12.73 -8.64 3.37
N ASP A 70 -11.89 -8.82 2.35
CA ASP A 70 -12.19 -9.72 1.24
C ASP A 70 -11.29 -10.97 1.24
N HIS A 71 -10.57 -11.22 2.35
CA HIS A 71 -9.79 -12.44 2.59
C HIS A 71 -8.80 -12.78 1.47
N HIS A 72 -8.17 -11.76 0.88
CA HIS A 72 -7.22 -11.89 -0.21
C HIS A 72 -5.98 -12.71 0.16
N LEU A 73 -5.57 -12.66 1.43
CA LEU A 73 -4.46 -13.46 1.95
C LEU A 73 -4.93 -14.38 3.09
N PRO A 74 -4.51 -15.66 3.10
CA PRO A 74 -4.95 -16.60 4.11
C PRO A 74 -4.23 -16.40 5.45
N GLY A 75 -5.01 -16.25 6.52
CA GLY A 75 -4.57 -16.54 7.89
C GLY A 75 -4.03 -15.37 8.72
N PHE A 76 -3.94 -14.16 8.15
CA PHE A 76 -3.53 -12.97 8.89
C PHE A 76 -4.68 -12.36 9.67
N LYS A 77 -4.39 -11.88 10.89
CA LYS A 77 -5.36 -11.23 11.77
C LYS A 77 -4.80 -9.92 12.31
N LYS A 78 -5.70 -9.02 12.69
CA LYS A 78 -5.33 -7.77 13.36
C LYS A 78 -4.50 -8.07 14.61
N GLY A 79 -3.42 -7.31 14.79
CA GLY A 79 -2.49 -7.45 15.90
C GLY A 79 -1.31 -8.39 15.64
N ASP A 80 -1.38 -9.22 14.60
CA ASP A 80 -0.27 -10.08 14.17
C ASP A 80 0.94 -9.25 13.72
N MET A 81 2.10 -9.90 13.73
CA MET A 81 3.37 -9.30 13.33
C MET A 81 3.89 -9.99 12.08
N LEU A 82 4.24 -9.18 11.09
CA LEU A 82 4.85 -9.61 9.84
C LEU A 82 6.32 -9.17 9.84
N ARG A 83 7.22 -10.08 9.47
CA ARG A 83 8.62 -9.76 9.19
C ARG A 83 8.93 -10.12 7.76
N ILE A 84 9.38 -9.16 6.97
CA ILE A 84 9.65 -9.35 5.55
C ILE A 84 11.12 -9.10 5.25
N SER A 85 11.71 -9.98 4.46
CA SER A 85 13.02 -9.78 3.85
C SER A 85 13.08 -10.59 2.56
N THR A 86 13.82 -10.10 1.56
CA THR A 86 14.02 -10.86 0.32
C THR A 86 14.78 -12.17 0.56
N LYS A 87 15.66 -12.20 1.57
CA LYS A 87 16.45 -13.38 1.92
C LYS A 87 15.65 -14.47 2.66
N ASN A 88 14.84 -14.08 3.64
CA ASN A 88 14.14 -15.03 4.53
C ASN A 88 12.64 -15.16 4.23
N GLY A 89 12.12 -14.42 3.26
CA GLY A 89 10.71 -14.39 2.93
C GLY A 89 9.87 -13.52 3.88
N LEU A 90 8.57 -13.80 3.90
CA LEU A 90 7.61 -13.19 4.82
C LEU A 90 7.32 -14.16 5.95
N LYS A 91 7.68 -13.80 7.17
CA LYS A 91 7.38 -14.56 8.39
C LYS A 91 6.18 -13.94 9.09
N HIS A 92 5.28 -14.78 9.55
CA HIS A 92 4.06 -14.39 10.24
C HIS A 92 4.08 -14.89 11.68
N TYR A 93 3.95 -13.95 12.61
CA TYR A 93 3.93 -14.21 14.04
C TYR A 93 2.60 -13.81 14.65
N ARG A 94 2.13 -14.64 15.58
CA ARG A 94 0.98 -14.36 16.46
C ARG A 94 1.38 -14.63 17.89
N ASN A 95 1.10 -13.70 18.79
CA ASN A 95 1.47 -13.83 20.21
C ASN A 95 2.95 -14.22 20.42
N LYS A 96 3.86 -13.64 19.63
CA LYS A 96 5.32 -13.90 19.60
C LYS A 96 5.73 -15.30 19.10
N GLN A 97 4.78 -16.16 18.73
CA GLN A 97 5.06 -17.45 18.12
C GLN A 97 5.06 -17.33 16.59
N LEU A 98 6.01 -17.98 15.93
CA LEU A 98 6.06 -18.08 14.47
C LEU A 98 4.96 -19.05 14.03
N LEU A 99 3.98 -18.57 13.27
CA LEU A 99 2.90 -19.39 12.72
C LEU A 99 3.26 -19.97 11.35
N ASN A 100 3.77 -19.13 10.46
CA ASN A 100 4.06 -19.54 9.10
C ASN A 100 5.20 -18.72 8.50
N THR A 101 5.88 -19.31 7.51
CA THR A 101 6.88 -18.63 6.68
C THR A 101 6.49 -18.78 5.23
N TYR A 102 6.22 -17.66 4.58
CA TYR A 102 5.84 -17.59 3.18
C TYR A 102 7.06 -17.28 2.33
N LYS A 103 7.33 -18.14 1.35
CA LYS A 103 8.33 -17.86 0.32
C LYS A 103 7.80 -16.73 -0.57
N ILE A 104 8.63 -15.71 -0.75
CA ILE A 104 8.36 -14.59 -1.65
C ILE A 104 9.42 -14.57 -2.74
N ILE A 105 9.02 -14.25 -3.98
CA ILE A 105 9.91 -14.23 -5.14
C ILE A 105 9.89 -12.82 -5.72
N PRO A 106 11.02 -12.09 -5.77
CA PRO A 106 11.08 -10.76 -6.36
C PRO A 106 10.84 -10.81 -7.88
N GLN A 107 10.04 -9.89 -8.39
CA GLN A 107 9.64 -9.79 -9.80
C GLN A 107 9.59 -8.32 -10.23
N PRO A 108 10.07 -7.96 -11.43
CA PRO A 108 9.93 -6.60 -11.95
C PRO A 108 8.48 -6.35 -12.41
N ALA A 109 7.89 -5.24 -11.96
CA ALA A 109 6.57 -4.78 -12.38
C ALA A 109 6.62 -3.33 -12.84
N VAL A 110 5.73 -2.96 -13.78
CA VAL A 110 5.46 -1.55 -14.10
C VAL A 110 4.27 -1.11 -13.26
N VAL A 111 4.47 -0.08 -12.45
CA VAL A 111 3.40 0.56 -11.71
C VAL A 111 3.24 1.98 -12.21
N THR A 112 2.02 2.32 -12.59
CA THR A 112 1.63 3.67 -12.95
C THR A 112 1.37 4.46 -11.67
N ILE A 113 2.15 5.51 -11.45
CA ILE A 113 2.03 6.40 -10.29
C ILE A 113 1.46 7.73 -10.77
N GLN A 114 0.51 8.27 -10.01
CA GLN A 114 -0.03 9.59 -10.22
C GLN A 114 0.75 10.58 -9.31
N PRO A 115 1.78 11.29 -9.81
CA PRO A 115 2.58 12.16 -8.97
C PRO A 115 1.77 13.39 -8.54
N GLN A 116 2.16 13.98 -7.40
CA GLN A 116 1.72 15.30 -6.99
C GLN A 116 2.69 16.35 -7.53
N CYS A 117 2.20 17.22 -8.39
CA CYS A 117 2.98 18.31 -8.99
C CYS A 117 2.49 19.64 -8.45
N ARG A 118 3.39 20.63 -8.46
CA ARG A 118 3.04 22.00 -8.06
C ARG A 118 2.03 22.66 -8.99
N VAL A 119 2.01 22.27 -10.26
CA VAL A 119 1.12 22.83 -11.30
C VAL A 119 0.50 21.68 -12.09
N ALA A 120 -0.82 21.73 -12.28
CA ALA A 120 -1.56 20.75 -13.06
C ALA A 120 -1.44 21.02 -14.59
N PRO A 121 -1.62 20.00 -15.46
CA PRO A 121 -1.93 18.61 -15.15
C PRO A 121 -0.70 17.79 -14.75
N CYS A 122 -0.90 16.88 -13.80
CA CYS A 122 0.09 15.86 -13.47
C CYS A 122 -0.13 14.64 -14.36
N PRO A 123 0.70 14.39 -15.38
CA PRO A 123 0.58 13.14 -16.11
C PRO A 123 1.01 11.96 -15.22
N PRO A 124 0.32 10.81 -15.29
CA PRO A 124 0.79 9.59 -14.66
C PRO A 124 2.13 9.16 -15.25
N VAL A 125 3.00 8.58 -14.41
CA VAL A 125 4.32 8.10 -14.81
C VAL A 125 4.41 6.60 -14.53
N ASP A 126 4.85 5.84 -15.53
CA ASP A 126 5.14 4.42 -15.41
C ASP A 126 6.54 4.24 -14.79
N MET A 127 6.60 3.57 -13.64
CA MET A 127 7.84 3.25 -12.95
C MET A 127 8.04 1.74 -12.86
N GLN A 128 9.25 1.28 -13.15
CA GLN A 128 9.63 -0.10 -12.85
C GLN A 128 9.96 -0.23 -11.36
N VAL A 129 9.29 -1.16 -10.70
CA VAL A 129 9.48 -1.45 -9.28
C VAL A 129 9.62 -2.96 -9.06
N LEU A 130 10.29 -3.36 -7.99
CA LEU A 130 10.37 -4.75 -7.58
C LEU A 130 9.17 -5.06 -6.68
N VAL A 131 8.37 -6.05 -7.08
CA VAL A 131 7.24 -6.56 -6.31
C VAL A 131 7.50 -8.01 -5.96
N TYR A 132 6.77 -8.58 -5.01
CA TYR A 132 7.02 -9.96 -4.60
C TYR A 132 5.84 -10.85 -4.90
N TYR A 133 6.08 -11.94 -5.62
CA TYR A 133 5.11 -13.00 -5.77
C TYR A 133 5.09 -13.91 -4.55
N MET A 134 3.92 -14.13 -3.97
CA MET A 134 3.68 -15.06 -2.86
C MET A 134 3.03 -16.33 -3.40
N GLY A 135 3.81 -17.42 -3.49
CA GLY A 135 3.37 -18.66 -4.12
C GLY A 135 2.14 -19.31 -3.47
N GLN A 136 2.05 -19.30 -2.13
CA GLN A 136 0.91 -19.89 -1.41
C GLN A 136 -0.41 -19.16 -1.68
N ALA A 137 -0.36 -17.85 -1.91
CA ALA A 137 -1.54 -17.04 -2.21
C ALA A 137 -1.77 -16.86 -3.72
N GLN A 138 -0.82 -17.29 -4.55
CA GLN A 138 -0.81 -17.05 -6.00
C GLN A 138 -1.04 -15.57 -6.34
N ARG A 139 -0.46 -14.66 -5.56
CA ARG A 139 -0.68 -13.20 -5.70
C ARG A 139 0.62 -12.44 -5.56
N TYR A 140 0.69 -11.30 -6.21
CA TYR A 140 1.74 -10.32 -5.96
C TYR A 140 1.40 -9.52 -4.72
N ILE A 141 2.42 -9.24 -3.91
CA ILE A 141 2.33 -8.43 -2.72
C ILE A 141 3.32 -7.27 -2.81
N ASP A 142 2.96 -6.19 -2.14
CA ASP A 142 3.82 -5.04 -1.96
C ASP A 142 3.49 -4.36 -0.63
N ILE A 143 4.45 -3.67 -0.02
CA ILE A 143 4.24 -2.92 1.21
C ILE A 143 4.62 -1.47 0.96
N ARG A 144 3.60 -0.61 0.91
CA ARG A 144 3.74 0.82 0.65
C ARG A 144 2.73 1.59 1.50
N ASN A 145 3.10 2.80 1.93
CA ASN A 145 2.22 3.72 2.66
C ASN A 145 1.50 3.05 3.84
N ASN A 146 2.26 2.30 4.66
CA ASN A 146 1.71 1.58 5.81
C ASN A 146 0.55 0.64 5.44
N ALA A 147 0.57 0.03 4.26
CA ALA A 147 -0.38 -0.97 3.84
C ALA A 147 0.31 -2.16 3.16
N LEU A 148 -0.21 -3.35 3.40
CA LEU A 148 0.06 -4.55 2.60
C LEU A 148 -0.90 -4.53 1.41
N LEU A 149 -0.34 -4.26 0.25
CA LEU A 149 -1.04 -4.27 -1.04
C LEU A 149 -0.94 -5.66 -1.65
N VAL A 150 -2.00 -6.08 -2.32
CA VAL A 150 -2.08 -7.33 -3.06
C VAL A 150 -2.55 -7.07 -4.47
N SER A 151 -2.14 -7.90 -5.43
CA SER A 151 -2.72 -7.85 -6.76
C SER A 151 -4.20 -8.22 -6.72
N ASP A 152 -5.02 -7.47 -7.48
CA ASP A 152 -6.46 -7.73 -7.67
C ASP A 152 -6.69 -9.15 -8.21
N SER A 153 -5.87 -9.56 -9.19
CA SER A 153 -5.91 -10.89 -9.78
C SER A 153 -4.97 -11.89 -9.11
N SER A 154 -5.30 -13.18 -9.24
CA SER A 154 -4.43 -14.31 -8.90
C SER A 154 -3.66 -14.78 -10.15
N TYR A 155 -2.42 -15.23 -9.95
CA TYR A 155 -1.48 -15.65 -10.98
C TYR A 155 -0.90 -17.00 -10.57
N LYS A 156 -1.15 -18.06 -11.34
CA LYS A 156 -0.69 -19.40 -11.00
C LYS A 156 0.82 -19.61 -11.19
N ASP A 157 1.41 -18.88 -12.13
CA ASP A 157 2.82 -19.00 -12.48
C ASP A 157 3.44 -17.60 -12.67
N PRO A 158 4.38 -17.18 -11.82
CA PRO A 158 5.13 -15.96 -12.03
C PRO A 158 6.14 -16.22 -13.16
N ASP A 159 5.88 -15.68 -14.34
CA ASP A 159 6.84 -15.76 -15.44
C ASP A 159 7.82 -14.57 -15.36
N PRO A 160 9.05 -14.73 -14.84
CA PRO A 160 10.04 -13.67 -14.74
C PRO A 160 10.57 -13.21 -16.10
N SER A 161 10.30 -13.97 -17.17
CA SER A 161 10.79 -13.69 -18.52
C SER A 161 9.84 -12.83 -19.34
N LYS A 162 8.59 -12.65 -18.88
CA LYS A 162 7.62 -11.76 -19.53
C LYS A 162 7.81 -10.32 -19.08
N ASN A 163 7.52 -9.42 -20.02
CA ASN A 163 7.57 -7.97 -19.84
C ASN A 163 6.97 -7.53 -18.49
N ALA A 164 7.52 -6.45 -17.94
CA ALA A 164 7.17 -5.94 -16.63
C ALA A 164 5.64 -5.84 -16.44
N LEU A 165 5.15 -6.51 -15.40
CA LEU A 165 3.73 -6.76 -15.16
C LEU A 165 3.00 -5.47 -14.84
N ARG A 166 1.86 -5.23 -15.49
CA ARG A 166 0.92 -4.18 -15.09
C ARG A 166 -0.02 -4.73 -14.04
N LEU A 167 0.19 -4.32 -12.79
CA LEU A 167 -0.58 -4.80 -11.64
C LEU A 167 -1.56 -3.74 -11.17
N LYS A 168 -2.81 -4.16 -10.95
CA LYS A 168 -3.80 -3.39 -10.18
C LYS A 168 -3.74 -3.82 -8.73
N TRP A 169 -3.65 -2.85 -7.82
CA TRP A 169 -3.41 -3.08 -6.40
C TRP A 169 -4.69 -2.89 -5.59
N ILE A 170 -4.88 -3.75 -4.60
CA ILE A 170 -5.90 -3.63 -3.55
C ILE A 170 -5.17 -3.58 -2.20
N SER A 171 -5.65 -2.73 -1.29
CA SER A 171 -5.17 -2.72 0.08
C SER A 171 -5.81 -3.87 0.85
N ALA A 172 -5.00 -4.88 1.22
CA ALA A 172 -5.48 -6.01 2.01
C ALA A 172 -5.41 -5.71 3.50
N TYR A 173 -4.31 -5.13 3.98
CA TYR A 173 -4.13 -4.83 5.40
C TYR A 173 -3.48 -3.46 5.60
N GLY A 174 -3.95 -2.71 6.59
CA GLY A 174 -3.22 -1.62 7.19
C GLY A 174 -2.10 -2.17 8.08
N LEU A 175 -0.94 -1.52 8.01
CA LEU A 175 0.27 -1.85 8.74
C LEU A 175 0.71 -0.68 9.62
N SER A 176 1.48 -0.98 10.65
CA SER A 176 2.26 -0.01 11.41
C SER A 176 3.69 -0.49 11.45
N SER A 177 4.63 0.34 10.97
CA SER A 177 6.05 0.14 11.27
C SER A 177 6.29 0.42 12.75
N ARG A 178 7.22 -0.32 13.35
CA ARG A 178 7.79 -0.01 14.66
C ARG A 178 9.25 0.38 14.51
#